data_AF-A0A918GCH0-F1
#
_entry.id   AF-A0A918GCH0-F1
#
_cell.length_a   1.000
_cell.length_b   1.000
_cell.length_c   1.000
_cell.angle_alpha   90.00
_cell.angle_beta   90.00
_cell.angle_gamma   90.00
#
_symmetry.space_group_name_H-M   'P 1'
#
loop_
_entity.id
_entity.type
_entity.pdbx_description
1 polymer ?
#
loop_
_entity_poly.entity_id
_entity_poly.type
_entity_poly.pdbx_seq_one_letter_code
_entity_poly.pdbx_strand_id
1 'polypeptide(L)'
;MPQPERPPAPMKPPSKRAVAAAVGGVVVVVGGLLTLLWSLVDGGSLRAPIHLELVRVGLTVLLGTGGLFGLYLAWRRQRSTEIGLQQKERDQADVARAYELQRESFETTRLHQERVATATERDAEARRITDLYTKAVEQLGSEKAPVRLGGLYALERLAQDHVEQRQTIVNVLCAYLRMPYTPPDNPPVLDGTTDPAVRKELIAEHREQVQEREVRLAAQRILARHLHPGDTPDNPVATFWTGIDVDLTSATLIALDFSGCTVHTTSFRGATFTGDAGFSRVTFTGSLDFAGATFTGAADFAGATFGGASFRQATFIGDADFDRATFTRQVNFAGATFTDDVYFNEVTFAGNAVFGGATFTGKVAFIGAAFTRGAVFRGATLPSTRYADRKTPSPWTRLEGARFAGGVPAELAGFMSASGEEAVKGTVPGS
;
A
#
# COMPACT_ATOMS: atom_id res chain seq x y z
N MET A 1 38.41 18.75 -17.83
CA MET A 1 38.19 20.22 -17.76
C MET A 1 39.23 20.89 -18.62
N PRO A 2 38.88 21.70 -19.63
CA PRO A 2 39.86 22.47 -20.38
C PRO A 2 40.26 23.70 -19.57
N GLN A 3 41.56 23.97 -19.49
CA GLN A 3 42.08 25.17 -18.82
C GLN A 3 41.75 26.43 -19.65
N PRO A 4 41.40 27.56 -19.01
CA PRO A 4 41.16 28.80 -19.73
C PRO A 4 42.49 29.40 -20.21
N GLU A 5 42.55 29.71 -21.51
CA GLU A 5 43.67 30.43 -22.14
C GLU A 5 43.91 31.78 -21.42
N ARG A 6 45.18 32.06 -21.09
CA ARG A 6 45.56 33.34 -20.49
C ARG A 6 45.34 34.47 -21.50
N PRO A 7 44.60 35.54 -21.15
CA PRO A 7 44.44 36.67 -22.04
C PRO A 7 45.79 37.39 -22.26
N PRO A 8 46.03 37.93 -23.47
CA PRO A 8 47.26 38.65 -23.78
C PRO A 8 47.42 39.85 -22.85
N ALA A 9 48.63 39.99 -22.29
CA ALA A 9 48.92 41.00 -21.28
C ALA A 9 48.59 42.42 -21.79
N PRO A 10 47.88 43.25 -21.01
CA PRO A 10 47.57 44.61 -21.41
C PRO A 10 48.87 45.41 -21.56
N MET A 11 49.13 45.92 -22.77
CA MET A 11 50.27 46.81 -23.02
C MET A 11 50.19 48.01 -22.07
N LYS A 12 51.21 48.15 -21.22
CA LYS A 12 51.29 49.20 -20.20
C LYS A 12 51.21 50.58 -20.88
N PRO A 13 50.37 51.50 -20.37
CA PRO A 13 50.34 52.85 -20.89
C PRO A 13 51.73 53.51 -20.72
N PRO A 14 52.18 54.33 -21.68
CA PRO A 14 53.43 55.05 -21.53
C PRO A 14 53.40 55.85 -20.24
N SER A 15 54.47 55.74 -19.45
CA SER A 15 54.51 56.32 -18.10
C SER A 15 54.22 57.82 -18.16
N LYS A 16 53.60 58.38 -17.10
CA LYS A 16 53.36 59.83 -16.99
C LYS A 16 54.63 60.65 -17.23
N ARG A 17 55.81 60.08 -16.91
CA ARG A 17 57.13 60.65 -17.18
C ARG A 17 57.49 60.66 -18.66
N ALA A 18 57.16 59.63 -19.44
CA ALA A 18 57.40 59.59 -20.87
C ALA A 18 56.51 60.60 -21.63
N VAL A 19 55.25 60.75 -21.21
CA VAL A 19 54.34 61.76 -21.79
C VAL A 19 54.78 63.18 -21.39
N ALA A 20 55.17 63.39 -20.12
CA ALA A 20 55.71 64.67 -19.67
C ALA A 20 57.04 65.02 -20.35
N ALA A 21 57.91 64.04 -20.61
CA ALA A 21 59.16 64.24 -21.34
C ALA A 21 58.91 64.60 -22.82
N ALA A 22 57.91 63.98 -23.46
CA ALA A 22 57.53 64.34 -24.82
C ALA A 22 56.93 65.75 -24.91
N VAL A 23 56.02 66.11 -24.00
CA VAL A 23 55.44 67.46 -23.94
C VAL A 23 56.48 68.50 -23.57
N GLY A 24 57.33 68.21 -22.56
CA GLY A 24 58.43 69.07 -22.16
C GLY A 24 59.46 69.27 -23.28
N GLY A 25 59.77 68.20 -24.03
CA GLY A 25 60.64 68.28 -25.20
C GLY A 25 60.08 69.20 -26.28
N VAL A 26 58.79 69.10 -26.58
CA VAL A 26 58.13 70.00 -27.55
C VAL A 26 58.14 71.46 -27.07
N VAL A 27 57.86 71.71 -25.78
CA VAL A 27 57.89 73.07 -25.21
C VAL A 27 59.30 73.66 -25.24
N VAL A 28 60.33 72.87 -24.94
CA VAL A 28 61.73 73.32 -25.01
C VAL A 28 62.16 73.60 -26.44
N VAL A 29 61.76 72.77 -27.41
CA VAL A 29 62.09 72.99 -28.82
C VAL A 29 61.37 74.23 -29.37
N VAL A 30 60.08 74.40 -29.08
CA VAL A 30 59.31 75.56 -29.54
C VAL A 30 59.77 76.85 -28.83
N GLY A 31 59.99 76.79 -27.51
CA GLY A 31 60.53 77.91 -26.73
C GLY A 31 61.95 78.28 -27.15
N GLY A 32 62.78 77.29 -27.49
CA GLY A 32 64.11 77.48 -28.06
C GLY A 32 64.08 78.11 -29.44
N LEU A 33 63.16 77.67 -30.32
CA LEU A 33 62.95 78.27 -31.64
C LEU A 33 62.47 79.73 -31.53
N LEU A 34 61.56 80.03 -30.61
CA LEU A 34 61.05 81.38 -30.37
C LEU A 34 62.10 82.32 -29.76
N THR A 35 62.92 81.83 -28.82
CA THR A 35 64.02 82.62 -28.24
C THR A 35 65.15 82.83 -29.23
N LEU A 36 65.47 81.85 -30.08
CA LEU A 36 66.39 82.02 -31.21
C LEU A 36 65.85 83.09 -32.17
N LEU A 37 64.56 83.04 -32.51
CA LEU A 37 63.88 84.03 -33.35
C LEU A 37 63.92 85.43 -32.75
N TRP A 38 63.71 85.57 -31.44
CA TRP A 38 63.80 86.86 -30.75
C TRP A 38 65.25 87.39 -30.76
N SER A 39 66.23 86.54 -30.45
CA SER A 39 67.65 86.93 -30.44
C SER A 39 68.17 87.38 -31.81
N LEU A 40 67.63 86.82 -32.89
CA LEU A 40 67.92 87.22 -34.27
C LEU A 40 67.21 88.53 -34.68
N VAL A 41 66.18 88.96 -33.95
CA VAL A 41 65.44 90.20 -34.20
C VAL A 41 66.01 91.40 -33.42
N ASP A 42 66.59 91.17 -32.24
CA ASP A 42 67.18 92.25 -31.39
C ASP A 42 68.63 92.62 -31.77
N GLY A 43 69.31 91.79 -32.57
CA GLY A 43 70.65 92.08 -33.12
C GLY A 43 70.57 92.84 -34.44
N GLY A 44 70.63 94.17 -34.40
CA GLY A 44 70.33 95.06 -35.52
C GLY A 44 71.00 94.78 -36.88
N SER A 45 70.14 94.85 -37.91
CA SER A 45 70.38 94.97 -39.37
C SER A 45 70.87 93.73 -40.13
N LEU A 46 69.94 93.05 -40.83
CA LEU A 46 70.12 92.34 -42.11
C LEU A 46 68.74 91.96 -42.73
N ARG A 47 68.73 91.71 -44.05
CA ARG A 47 67.63 91.91 -45.03
C ARG A 47 66.46 90.89 -44.99
N ALA A 48 65.30 91.35 -45.48
CA ALA A 48 63.96 90.74 -45.40
C ALA A 48 63.68 89.33 -46.00
N PRO A 49 64.41 88.75 -46.97
CA PRO A 49 63.89 87.53 -47.64
C PRO A 49 64.07 86.24 -46.82
N ILE A 50 64.91 86.20 -45.79
CA ILE A 50 65.15 84.97 -44.98
C ILE A 50 64.04 84.78 -43.92
N HIS A 51 63.28 85.82 -43.57
CA HIS A 51 62.22 85.75 -42.56
C HIS A 51 61.01 84.91 -43.00
N LEU A 52 60.68 84.88 -44.29
CA LEU A 52 59.46 84.20 -44.78
C LEU A 52 59.60 82.67 -44.81
N GLU A 53 60.77 82.14 -45.18
CA GLU A 53 61.05 80.69 -45.18
C GLU A 53 61.04 80.13 -43.75
N LEU A 54 61.63 80.86 -42.79
CA LEU A 54 61.71 80.43 -41.40
C LEU A 54 60.33 80.44 -40.70
N VAL A 55 59.52 81.46 -40.96
CA VAL A 55 58.13 81.53 -40.47
C VAL A 55 57.29 80.41 -41.07
N ARG A 56 57.47 80.09 -42.37
CA ARG A 56 56.76 78.99 -43.03
C ARG A 56 57.12 77.63 -42.41
N VAL A 57 58.40 77.35 -42.17
CA VAL A 57 58.84 76.10 -41.51
C VAL A 57 58.30 76.02 -40.08
N GLY A 58 58.40 77.10 -39.30
CA GLY A 58 57.82 77.17 -37.95
C GLY A 58 56.31 76.91 -37.93
N LEU A 59 55.56 77.48 -38.88
CA LEU A 59 54.12 77.30 -39.00
C LEU A 59 53.73 75.86 -39.37
N THR A 60 54.49 75.21 -40.26
CA THR A 60 54.25 73.80 -40.65
C THR A 60 54.55 72.82 -39.52
N VAL A 61 55.60 73.07 -38.73
CA VAL A 61 55.92 72.26 -37.54
C VAL A 61 54.88 72.46 -36.44
N LEU A 62 54.39 73.69 -36.24
CA LEU A 62 53.32 73.98 -35.29
C LEU A 62 51.99 73.31 -35.69
N LEU A 63 51.64 73.35 -36.99
CA LEU A 63 50.47 72.67 -37.54
C LEU A 63 50.59 71.14 -37.44
N GLY A 64 51.75 70.57 -37.76
CA GLY A 64 52.01 69.13 -37.66
C GLY A 64 51.98 68.61 -36.21
N THR A 65 52.56 69.36 -35.27
CA THR A 65 52.53 69.02 -33.84
C THR A 65 51.14 69.22 -33.22
N GLY A 66 50.40 70.26 -33.62
CA GLY A 66 49.00 70.46 -33.23
C GLY A 66 48.07 69.35 -33.74
N GLY A 67 48.26 68.88 -34.98
CA GLY A 67 47.51 67.76 -35.55
C GLY A 67 47.77 66.43 -34.84
N LEU A 68 49.03 66.12 -34.53
CA LEU A 68 49.40 64.93 -33.73
C LEU A 68 48.84 64.99 -32.31
N PHE A 69 48.82 66.16 -31.69
CA PHE A 69 48.22 66.37 -30.38
C PHE A 69 46.69 66.18 -30.40
N GLY A 70 46.02 66.66 -31.45
CA GLY A 70 44.59 66.43 -31.68
C GLY A 70 44.24 64.95 -31.83
N LEU A 71 45.03 64.21 -32.62
CA LEU A 71 44.90 62.75 -32.79
C LEU A 71 45.13 62.00 -31.48
N TYR A 72 46.12 62.41 -30.68
CA TYR A 72 46.35 61.84 -29.35
C TYR A 72 45.19 62.10 -28.38
N LEU A 73 44.62 63.30 -28.39
CA LEU A 73 43.43 63.62 -27.57
C LEU A 73 42.20 62.84 -28.04
N ALA A 74 42.01 62.68 -29.35
CA ALA A 74 40.93 61.88 -29.93
C ALA A 74 41.09 60.39 -29.53
N TRP A 75 42.29 59.83 -29.67
CA TRP A 75 42.60 58.47 -29.22
C TRP A 75 42.40 58.30 -27.71
N ARG A 76 42.85 59.25 -26.89
CA ARG A 76 42.68 59.22 -25.43
C ARG A 76 41.20 59.29 -25.04
N ARG A 77 40.43 60.14 -25.71
CA ARG A 77 38.98 60.27 -25.48
C ARG A 77 38.27 58.97 -25.88
N GLN A 78 38.56 58.43 -27.05
CA GLN A 78 38.02 57.16 -27.53
C GLN A 78 38.36 55.99 -26.59
N ARG A 79 39.62 55.90 -26.12
CA ARG A 79 40.05 54.90 -25.15
C ARG A 79 39.30 55.03 -23.82
N SER A 80 39.06 56.25 -23.35
CA SER A 80 38.31 56.49 -22.11
C SER A 80 36.83 56.09 -22.24
N THR A 81 36.21 56.33 -23.41
CA THR A 81 34.83 55.92 -23.67
C THR A 81 34.70 54.41 -23.85
N GLU A 82 35.67 53.77 -24.52
CA GLU A 82 35.73 52.30 -24.66
C GLU A 82 35.89 51.62 -23.31
N ILE A 83 36.80 52.09 -22.45
CA ILE A 83 36.96 51.56 -21.09
C ILE A 83 35.69 51.76 -20.26
N GLY A 84 35.04 52.92 -20.37
CA GLY A 84 33.79 53.20 -19.67
C GLY A 84 32.62 52.33 -20.13
N LEU A 85 32.54 52.00 -21.42
CA LEU A 85 31.54 51.07 -21.98
C LEU A 85 31.80 49.64 -21.52
N GLN A 86 33.04 49.15 -21.60
CA GLN A 86 33.40 47.82 -21.13
C GLN A 86 33.13 47.64 -19.64
N GLN A 87 33.33 48.68 -18.84
CA GLN A 87 33.02 48.64 -17.41
C GLN A 87 31.51 48.57 -17.18
N LYS A 88 30.72 49.35 -17.91
CA LYS A 88 29.25 49.25 -17.85
C LYS A 88 28.73 47.88 -18.28
N GLU A 89 29.29 47.27 -19.33
CA GLU A 89 28.90 45.92 -19.78
C GLU A 89 29.21 44.87 -18.72
N ARG A 90 30.37 44.96 -18.05
CA ARG A 90 30.71 44.07 -16.92
C ARG A 90 29.78 44.28 -15.74
N ASP A 91 29.51 45.53 -15.36
CA ASP A 91 28.59 45.85 -14.28
C ASP A 91 27.17 45.32 -14.58
N GLN A 92 26.70 45.45 -15.83
CA GLN A 92 25.41 44.87 -16.26
C GLN A 92 25.40 43.35 -16.23
N ALA A 93 26.48 42.69 -16.67
CA ALA A 93 26.61 41.24 -16.63
C ALA A 93 26.70 40.69 -15.19
N ASP A 94 27.35 41.41 -14.29
CA ASP A 94 27.44 41.07 -12.87
C ASP A 94 26.07 41.21 -12.18
N VAL A 95 25.34 42.29 -12.50
CA VAL A 95 23.97 42.48 -12.03
C VAL A 95 23.04 41.38 -12.56
N ALA A 96 23.12 41.04 -13.84
CA ALA A 96 22.32 39.96 -14.43
C ALA A 96 22.60 38.60 -13.75
N ARG A 97 23.87 38.25 -13.55
CA ARG A 97 24.27 37.03 -12.83
C ARG A 97 23.81 37.02 -11.38
N ALA A 98 23.88 38.15 -10.69
CA ALA A 98 23.38 38.28 -9.33
C ALA A 98 21.86 38.04 -9.26
N TYR A 99 21.10 38.57 -10.22
CA TYR A 99 19.67 38.31 -10.33
C TYR A 99 19.35 36.84 -10.63
N GLU A 100 20.11 36.19 -11.53
CA GLU A 100 19.94 34.77 -11.85
C GLU A 100 20.21 33.88 -10.63
N LEU A 101 21.33 34.10 -9.93
CA LEU A 101 21.65 33.38 -8.69
C LEU A 101 20.61 33.61 -7.61
N GLN A 102 20.12 34.86 -7.46
CA GLN A 102 19.07 35.18 -6.51
C GLN A 102 17.79 34.43 -6.86
N ARG A 103 17.41 34.37 -8.14
CA ARG A 103 16.23 33.63 -8.60
C ARG A 103 16.36 32.13 -8.33
N GLU A 104 17.48 31.52 -8.69
CA GLU A 104 17.72 30.09 -8.45
C GLU A 104 17.71 29.75 -6.96
N SER A 105 18.32 30.60 -6.11
CA SER A 105 18.30 30.41 -4.66
C SER A 105 16.89 30.51 -4.09
N PHE A 106 16.06 31.43 -4.61
CA PHE A 106 14.67 31.59 -4.20
C PHE A 106 13.83 30.39 -4.62
N GLU A 107 13.96 29.93 -5.87
CA GLU A 107 13.27 28.75 -6.37
C GLU A 107 13.66 27.49 -5.59
N THR A 108 14.95 27.30 -5.31
CA THR A 108 15.44 26.17 -4.49
C THR A 108 14.90 26.22 -3.07
N THR A 109 14.90 27.40 -2.46
CA THR A 109 14.34 27.60 -1.11
C THR A 109 12.84 27.32 -1.08
N ARG A 110 12.10 27.76 -2.11
CA ARG A 110 10.65 27.51 -2.23
C ARG A 110 10.36 26.02 -2.37
N LEU A 111 11.08 25.32 -3.25
CA LEU A 111 10.94 23.87 -3.41
C LEU A 111 11.30 23.11 -2.13
N HIS A 112 12.33 23.56 -1.41
CA HIS A 112 12.68 22.99 -0.11
C HIS A 112 11.56 23.24 0.92
N GLN A 113 11.00 24.44 0.99
CA GLN A 113 9.86 24.75 1.85
C GLN A 113 8.62 23.92 1.51
N GLU A 114 8.29 23.75 0.23
CA GLU A 114 7.18 22.89 -0.21
C GLU A 114 7.38 21.42 0.20
N ARG A 115 8.61 20.88 0.05
CA ARG A 115 8.96 19.53 0.50
C ARG A 115 8.87 19.38 2.02
N VAL A 116 9.35 20.37 2.77
CA VAL A 116 9.25 20.36 4.24
C VAL A 116 7.80 20.47 4.69
N ALA A 117 6.99 21.32 4.06
CA ALA A 117 5.57 21.48 4.36
C ALA A 117 4.81 20.17 4.13
N THR A 118 4.97 19.55 2.96
CA THR A 118 4.33 18.25 2.64
C THR A 118 4.82 17.12 3.54
N ALA A 119 6.10 17.08 3.91
CA ALA A 119 6.62 16.12 4.88
C ALA A 119 6.02 16.35 6.29
N THR A 120 5.84 17.61 6.69
CA THR A 120 5.26 17.97 7.99
C THR A 120 3.77 17.63 8.04
N GLU A 121 3.02 17.86 6.97
CA GLU A 121 1.61 17.47 6.85
C GLU A 121 1.44 15.94 6.97
N ARG A 122 2.27 15.16 6.26
CA ARG A 122 2.28 13.70 6.35
C ARG A 122 2.62 13.20 7.75
N ASP A 123 3.60 13.80 8.40
CA ASP A 123 3.99 13.43 9.78
C ASP A 123 2.88 13.79 10.78
N ALA A 124 2.22 14.95 10.63
CA ALA A 124 1.08 15.34 11.45
C ALA A 124 -0.12 14.39 11.26
N GLU A 125 -0.41 13.98 10.02
CA GLU A 125 -1.45 13.01 9.70
C GLU A 125 -1.14 11.63 10.32
N ALA A 126 0.08 11.13 10.15
CA ALA A 126 0.52 9.85 10.72
C ALA A 126 0.41 9.83 12.26
N ARG A 127 0.80 10.92 12.93
CA ARG A 127 0.63 11.06 14.39
C ARG A 127 -0.84 11.05 14.79
N ARG A 128 -1.69 11.79 14.08
CA ARG A 128 -3.14 11.84 14.35
C ARG A 128 -3.78 10.46 14.20
N ILE A 129 -3.43 9.70 13.16
CA ILE A 129 -3.89 8.32 12.95
C ILE A 129 -3.47 7.43 14.12
N THR A 130 -2.20 7.54 14.53
CA THR A 130 -1.64 6.76 15.66
C THR A 130 -2.35 7.08 16.98
N ASP A 131 -2.65 8.35 17.24
CA ASP A 131 -3.37 8.78 18.44
C ASP A 131 -4.82 8.27 18.45
N LEU A 132 -5.52 8.35 17.32
CA LEU A 132 -6.87 7.81 17.17
C LEU A 132 -6.91 6.30 17.36
N TYR A 133 -5.96 5.59 16.74
CA TYR A 133 -5.78 4.16 16.93
C TYR A 133 -5.57 3.79 18.40
N THR A 134 -4.61 4.45 19.05
CA THR A 134 -4.26 4.19 20.46
C THR A 134 -5.47 4.41 21.37
N LYS A 135 -6.20 5.52 21.16
CA LYS A 135 -7.40 5.83 21.92
C LYS A 135 -8.52 4.80 21.70
N ALA A 136 -8.71 4.34 20.47
CA ALA A 136 -9.75 3.35 20.17
C ALA A 136 -9.42 1.98 20.77
N VAL A 137 -8.15 1.58 20.75
CA VAL A 137 -7.67 0.35 21.43
C VAL A 137 -7.81 0.46 22.95
N GLU A 138 -7.49 1.61 23.55
CA GLU A 138 -7.71 1.86 24.98
C GLU A 138 -9.20 1.74 25.36
N GLN A 139 -10.09 2.30 24.54
CA GLN A 139 -11.54 2.17 24.72
C GLN A 139 -12.02 0.72 24.63
N LEU A 140 -11.45 -0.07 23.71
CA LEU A 140 -11.75 -1.50 23.57
C LEU A 140 -11.33 -2.32 24.80
N GLY A 141 -10.33 -1.86 25.56
CA GLY A 141 -9.90 -2.46 26.83
C GLY A 141 -10.74 -2.05 28.05
N SER A 142 -11.78 -1.22 27.90
CA SER A 142 -12.60 -0.76 29.01
C SER A 142 -13.48 -1.86 29.61
N GLU A 143 -13.69 -1.84 30.93
CA GLU A 143 -14.67 -2.70 31.62
C GLU A 143 -16.12 -2.40 31.17
N LYS A 144 -16.39 -1.20 30.65
CA LYS A 144 -17.74 -0.77 30.24
C LYS A 144 -18.00 -1.10 28.78
N ALA A 145 -18.96 -1.99 28.52
CA ALA A 145 -19.34 -2.37 27.16
C ALA A 145 -19.70 -1.19 26.23
N PRO A 146 -20.40 -0.12 26.66
CA PRO A 146 -20.65 1.04 25.80
C PRO A 146 -19.36 1.74 25.32
N VAL A 147 -18.31 1.75 26.15
CA VAL A 147 -17.00 2.32 25.79
C VAL A 147 -16.29 1.41 24.79
N ARG A 148 -16.33 0.09 25.01
CA ARG A 148 -15.78 -0.89 24.05
C ARG A 148 -16.43 -0.80 22.68
N LEU A 149 -17.76 -0.68 22.62
CA LEU A 149 -18.49 -0.46 21.38
C LEU A 149 -18.04 0.83 20.68
N GLY A 150 -17.86 1.93 21.43
CA GLY A 150 -17.30 3.17 20.90
C GLY A 150 -15.91 2.97 20.28
N GLY A 151 -15.04 2.20 20.95
CA GLY A 151 -13.73 1.81 20.43
C GLY A 151 -13.81 1.00 19.14
N LEU A 152 -14.70 0.00 19.06
CA LEU A 152 -14.92 -0.79 17.84
C LEU A 152 -15.32 0.07 16.64
N TYR A 153 -16.29 0.97 16.81
CA TYR A 153 -16.74 1.84 15.72
C TYR A 153 -15.70 2.91 15.35
N ALA A 154 -14.88 3.36 16.30
CA ALA A 154 -13.76 4.24 16.01
C ALA A 154 -12.68 3.52 15.18
N LEU A 155 -12.37 2.26 15.50
CA LEU A 155 -11.48 1.41 14.71
C LEU A 155 -12.05 1.14 13.32
N GLU A 156 -13.34 0.79 13.20
CA GLU A 156 -14.02 0.57 11.90
C GLU A 156 -13.87 1.81 11.00
N ARG A 157 -14.17 2.99 11.53
CA ARG A 157 -14.01 4.24 10.80
C ARG A 157 -12.57 4.48 10.35
N LEU A 158 -11.60 4.23 11.25
CA LEU A 158 -10.18 4.39 10.94
C LEU A 158 -9.74 3.47 9.79
N ALA A 159 -10.20 2.21 9.79
CA ALA A 159 -9.92 1.25 8.72
C ALA A 159 -10.60 1.63 7.39
N GLN A 160 -11.79 2.23 7.47
CA GLN A 160 -12.51 2.67 6.29
C GLN A 160 -11.80 3.82 5.59
N ASP A 161 -11.27 4.78 6.35
CA ASP A 161 -10.58 5.97 5.83
C ASP A 161 -9.12 5.67 5.43
N HIS A 162 -8.49 4.63 6.00
CA HIS A 162 -7.07 4.31 5.82
C HIS A 162 -6.83 2.86 5.40
N VAL A 163 -6.63 2.63 4.10
CA VAL A 163 -6.50 1.28 3.50
C VAL A 163 -5.34 0.49 4.11
N GLU A 164 -4.21 1.16 4.35
CA GLU A 164 -3.01 0.59 4.96
C GLU A 164 -3.21 0.09 6.40
N GLN A 165 -4.26 0.56 7.09
CA GLN A 165 -4.55 0.17 8.48
C GLN A 165 -5.56 -0.98 8.59
N ARG A 166 -6.24 -1.35 7.50
CA ARG A 166 -7.34 -2.35 7.53
C ARG A 166 -6.91 -3.66 8.15
N GLN A 167 -5.78 -4.23 7.71
CA GLN A 167 -5.28 -5.49 8.25
C GLN A 167 -4.91 -5.38 9.73
N THR A 168 -4.26 -4.28 10.14
CA THR A 168 -3.90 -4.04 11.55
C THR A 168 -5.15 -3.98 12.42
N ILE A 169 -6.19 -3.30 11.95
CA ILE A 169 -7.46 -3.16 12.68
C ILE A 169 -8.20 -4.49 12.74
N VAL A 170 -8.26 -5.24 11.63
CA VAL A 170 -8.81 -6.61 11.62
C VAL A 170 -8.06 -7.50 12.62
N ASN A 171 -6.74 -7.38 12.72
CA ASN A 171 -5.94 -8.14 13.69
C ASN A 171 -6.31 -7.79 15.14
N VAL A 172 -6.64 -6.52 15.44
CA VAL A 172 -7.13 -6.11 16.77
C VAL A 172 -8.50 -6.69 17.05
N LEU A 173 -9.43 -6.63 16.09
CA LEU A 173 -10.77 -7.22 16.23
C LEU A 173 -10.68 -8.74 16.46
N CYS A 174 -9.82 -9.41 15.69
CA CYS A 174 -9.52 -10.82 15.83
C CYS A 174 -8.90 -11.14 17.20
N ALA A 175 -7.93 -10.35 17.67
CA ALA A 175 -7.34 -10.51 19.00
C ALA A 175 -8.38 -10.38 20.11
N TYR A 176 -9.31 -9.42 19.99
CA TYR A 176 -10.43 -9.28 20.92
C TYR A 176 -11.33 -10.51 20.93
N LEU A 177 -11.73 -11.00 19.75
CA LEU A 177 -12.59 -12.18 19.62
C LEU A 177 -11.94 -13.48 20.11
N ARG A 178 -10.60 -13.57 20.03
CA ARG A 178 -9.81 -14.69 20.55
C ARG A 178 -9.65 -14.69 22.08
N MET A 179 -10.01 -13.61 22.78
CA MET A 179 -10.00 -13.64 24.24
C MET A 179 -11.00 -14.68 24.77
N PRO A 180 -10.71 -15.36 25.90
CA PRO A 180 -11.60 -16.36 26.47
C PRO A 180 -13.03 -15.85 26.62
N TYR A 181 -14.00 -16.69 26.27
CA TYR A 181 -15.40 -16.31 26.30
C TYR A 181 -16.31 -17.52 26.49
N THR A 182 -17.22 -17.36 27.43
CA THR A 182 -18.33 -18.27 27.67
C THR A 182 -19.62 -17.52 27.33
N PRO A 183 -20.40 -17.98 26.34
CA PRO A 183 -21.69 -17.39 26.04
C PRO A 183 -22.61 -17.37 27.28
N PRO A 184 -23.42 -16.32 27.48
CA PRO A 184 -24.37 -16.29 28.59
C PRO A 184 -25.42 -17.41 28.43
N ASP A 185 -25.68 -18.13 29.51
CA ASP A 185 -26.80 -19.05 29.62
C ASP A 185 -28.13 -18.29 29.78
N ASN A 186 -29.23 -19.03 30.01
CA ASN A 186 -30.50 -18.42 30.41
C ASN A 186 -30.34 -17.55 31.66
N PRO A 187 -31.18 -16.50 31.83
CA PRO A 187 -31.16 -15.69 33.03
C PRO A 187 -31.24 -16.55 34.30
N PRO A 188 -30.52 -16.18 35.37
CA PRO A 188 -30.50 -16.98 36.59
C PRO A 188 -31.91 -17.17 37.13
N VAL A 189 -32.30 -18.43 37.37
CA VAL A 189 -33.58 -18.76 38.01
C VAL A 189 -33.41 -18.55 39.50
N LEU A 190 -34.06 -17.51 40.03
CA LEU A 190 -33.91 -17.08 41.42
C LEU A 190 -35.14 -17.49 42.22
N ASP A 191 -34.96 -18.38 43.19
CA ASP A 191 -36.02 -18.72 44.14
C ASP A 191 -36.20 -17.60 45.19
N GLY A 192 -37.35 -17.59 45.87
CA GLY A 192 -37.63 -16.62 46.94
C GLY A 192 -36.72 -16.77 48.17
N THR A 193 -35.96 -17.86 48.25
CA THR A 193 -35.06 -18.22 49.34
C THR A 193 -33.61 -17.80 49.08
N THR A 194 -33.26 -17.41 47.86
CA THR A 194 -31.92 -16.97 47.48
C THR A 194 -31.55 -15.70 48.24
N ASP A 195 -30.39 -15.73 48.90
CA ASP A 195 -29.84 -14.59 49.62
C ASP A 195 -29.82 -13.32 48.74
N PRO A 196 -30.29 -12.15 49.23
CA PRO A 196 -30.34 -10.92 48.45
C PRO A 196 -29.00 -10.46 47.87
N ALA A 197 -27.87 -10.73 48.54
CA ALA A 197 -26.54 -10.39 48.06
C ALA A 197 -26.12 -11.30 46.90
N VAL A 198 -26.30 -12.62 47.06
CA VAL A 198 -26.03 -13.63 46.02
C VAL A 198 -26.88 -13.37 44.78
N ARG A 199 -28.16 -13.05 44.99
CA ARG A 199 -29.09 -12.65 43.92
C ARG A 199 -28.55 -11.47 43.11
N LYS A 200 -28.05 -10.44 43.79
CA LYS A 200 -27.53 -9.22 43.14
C LYS A 200 -26.28 -9.52 42.31
N GLU A 201 -25.40 -10.39 42.82
CA GLU A 201 -24.17 -10.80 42.14
C GLU A 201 -24.47 -11.60 40.87
N LEU A 202 -25.32 -12.64 40.94
CA LEU A 202 -25.75 -13.44 39.77
C LEU A 202 -26.37 -12.58 38.66
N ILE A 203 -27.21 -11.60 39.03
CA ILE A 203 -27.83 -10.67 38.07
C ILE A 203 -26.76 -9.76 37.43
N ALA A 204 -25.76 -9.32 38.20
CA ALA A 204 -24.69 -8.47 37.70
C ALA A 204 -23.76 -9.23 36.74
N GLU A 205 -23.33 -10.44 37.12
CA GLU A 205 -22.50 -11.31 36.30
C GLU A 205 -23.20 -11.66 34.97
N HIS A 206 -24.46 -12.10 35.02
CA HIS A 206 -25.24 -12.39 33.81
C HIS A 206 -25.37 -11.15 32.91
N ARG A 207 -25.57 -9.95 33.50
CA ARG A 207 -25.61 -8.70 32.74
C ARG A 207 -24.27 -8.41 32.05
N GLU A 208 -23.14 -8.63 32.71
CA GLU A 208 -21.82 -8.44 32.12
C GLU A 208 -21.55 -9.42 30.98
N GLN A 209 -21.95 -10.69 31.12
CA GLN A 209 -21.85 -11.70 30.05
C GLN A 209 -22.71 -11.33 28.83
N VAL A 210 -23.95 -10.85 29.04
CA VAL A 210 -24.82 -10.35 27.96
C VAL A 210 -24.23 -9.11 27.30
N GLN A 211 -23.63 -8.20 28.07
CA GLN A 211 -22.96 -7.03 27.51
C GLN A 211 -21.73 -7.42 26.68
N GLU A 212 -20.92 -8.37 27.14
CA GLU A 212 -19.77 -8.89 26.41
C GLU A 212 -20.19 -9.58 25.10
N ARG A 213 -21.29 -10.34 25.14
CA ARG A 213 -21.92 -10.92 23.94
C ARG A 213 -22.20 -9.86 22.88
N GLU A 214 -22.80 -8.73 23.26
CA GLU A 214 -23.13 -7.66 22.32
C GLU A 214 -21.89 -7.00 21.69
N VAL A 215 -20.81 -6.82 22.46
CA VAL A 215 -19.55 -6.28 21.93
C VAL A 215 -18.92 -7.25 20.91
N ARG A 216 -18.93 -8.56 21.19
CA ARG A 216 -18.42 -9.59 20.29
C ARG A 216 -19.24 -9.70 19.00
N LEU A 217 -20.57 -9.65 19.12
CA LEU A 217 -21.46 -9.59 17.96
C LEU A 217 -21.19 -8.35 17.11
N ALA A 218 -20.92 -7.19 17.72
CA ALA A 218 -20.54 -6.00 16.99
C ALA A 218 -19.23 -6.20 16.21
N ALA A 219 -18.19 -6.74 16.85
CA ALA A 219 -16.92 -7.05 16.18
C ALA A 219 -17.09 -8.05 15.01
N GLN A 220 -17.86 -9.13 15.20
CA GLN A 220 -18.17 -10.08 14.12
C GLN A 220 -18.93 -9.42 12.96
N ARG A 221 -19.90 -8.55 13.26
CA ARG A 221 -20.68 -7.82 12.24
C ARG A 221 -19.82 -6.83 11.45
N ILE A 222 -18.86 -6.18 12.10
CA ILE A 222 -17.88 -5.31 11.42
C ILE A 222 -17.05 -6.15 10.44
N LEU A 223 -16.52 -7.30 10.88
CA LEU A 223 -15.79 -8.21 9.99
C LEU A 223 -16.65 -8.66 8.80
N ALA A 224 -17.85 -9.20 9.06
CA ALA A 224 -18.74 -9.68 8.01
C ALA A 224 -19.08 -8.58 6.99
N ARG A 225 -19.43 -7.38 7.46
CA ARG A 225 -19.76 -6.24 6.59
C ARG A 225 -18.62 -5.88 5.66
N HIS A 226 -17.40 -5.81 6.19
CA HIS A 226 -16.25 -5.36 5.43
C HIS A 226 -15.60 -6.46 4.59
N LEU A 227 -15.93 -7.73 4.84
CA LEU A 227 -15.54 -8.85 3.97
C LEU A 227 -16.58 -9.14 2.88
N HIS A 228 -17.74 -8.47 2.90
CA HIS A 228 -18.77 -8.65 1.88
C HIS A 228 -18.54 -7.70 0.68
N PRO A 229 -18.24 -8.21 -0.53
CA PRO A 229 -18.02 -7.38 -1.72
C PRO A 229 -19.31 -6.74 -2.27
N GLY A 230 -20.49 -7.23 -1.88
CA GLY A 230 -21.78 -6.81 -2.43
C GLY A 230 -22.29 -7.80 -3.49
N ASP A 231 -23.43 -7.48 -4.11
CA ASP A 231 -24.11 -8.40 -5.04
C ASP A 231 -23.48 -8.45 -6.44
N THR A 232 -22.59 -7.50 -6.75
CA THR A 232 -21.95 -7.36 -8.07
C THR A 232 -20.46 -7.66 -7.98
N PRO A 233 -20.00 -8.85 -8.39
CA PRO A 233 -18.59 -9.27 -8.27
C PRO A 233 -17.60 -8.33 -8.95
N ASP A 234 -17.97 -7.77 -10.11
CA ASP A 234 -17.09 -6.89 -10.90
C ASP A 234 -17.02 -5.46 -10.39
N ASN A 235 -17.91 -5.08 -9.47
CA ASN A 235 -17.98 -3.73 -8.90
C ASN A 235 -18.30 -3.81 -7.42
N PRO A 236 -17.30 -4.09 -6.56
CA PRO A 236 -17.53 -4.24 -5.14
C PRO A 236 -17.95 -2.92 -4.48
N VAL A 237 -18.71 -3.02 -3.39
CA VAL A 237 -19.12 -1.87 -2.59
C VAL A 237 -17.91 -1.17 -1.95
N ALA A 238 -17.99 0.15 -1.76
CA ALA A 238 -16.89 0.95 -1.21
C ALA A 238 -16.47 0.55 0.22
N THR A 239 -17.34 -0.15 0.95
CA THR A 239 -17.06 -0.68 2.30
C THR A 239 -16.27 -1.98 2.26
N PHE A 240 -16.10 -2.63 1.11
CA PHE A 240 -15.38 -3.89 1.01
C PHE A 240 -13.87 -3.72 1.21
N TRP A 241 -13.29 -4.53 2.08
CA TRP A 241 -11.86 -4.59 2.36
C TRP A 241 -11.27 -5.82 1.66
N THR A 242 -10.56 -5.56 0.57
CA THR A 242 -9.93 -6.60 -0.25
C THR A 242 -8.68 -7.18 0.41
N GLY A 243 -8.41 -8.47 0.17
CA GLY A 243 -7.14 -9.10 0.53
C GLY A 243 -6.89 -9.27 2.03
N ILE A 244 -7.95 -9.27 2.84
CA ILE A 244 -7.86 -9.35 4.31
C ILE A 244 -7.63 -10.79 4.76
N ASP A 245 -6.67 -10.96 5.67
CA ASP A 245 -6.45 -12.18 6.44
C ASP A 245 -7.18 -12.13 7.78
N VAL A 246 -7.77 -13.25 8.20
CA VAL A 246 -8.56 -13.36 9.43
C VAL A 246 -8.02 -14.48 10.31
N ASP A 247 -7.63 -14.17 11.55
CA ASP A 247 -7.18 -15.15 12.52
C ASP A 247 -8.11 -15.20 13.74
N LEU A 248 -9.04 -16.15 13.72
CA LEU A 248 -9.98 -16.45 14.80
C LEU A 248 -9.65 -17.80 15.45
N THR A 249 -8.37 -18.17 15.48
CA THR A 249 -7.87 -19.37 16.17
C THR A 249 -8.34 -19.41 17.62
N SER A 250 -8.98 -20.50 18.01
CA SER A 250 -9.53 -20.75 19.35
C SER A 250 -10.59 -19.76 19.84
N ALA A 251 -11.17 -18.94 18.94
CA ALA A 251 -12.25 -18.04 19.30
C ALA A 251 -13.57 -18.79 19.53
N THR A 252 -14.39 -18.30 20.46
CA THR A 252 -15.81 -18.68 20.58
C THR A 252 -16.64 -17.66 19.82
N LEU A 253 -17.28 -18.09 18.74
CA LEU A 253 -17.98 -17.27 17.76
C LEU A 253 -19.49 -17.53 17.85
N ILE A 254 -20.29 -16.47 17.75
CA ILE A 254 -21.74 -16.53 18.02
C ILE A 254 -22.49 -16.30 16.73
N ALA A 255 -23.13 -17.35 16.22
CA ALA A 255 -23.86 -17.35 14.96
C ALA A 255 -23.14 -16.56 13.85
N LEU A 256 -21.85 -16.89 13.62
CA LEU A 256 -21.02 -16.15 12.68
C LEU A 256 -21.58 -16.34 11.28
N ASP A 257 -21.82 -15.23 10.58
CA ASP A 257 -22.28 -15.24 9.20
C ASP A 257 -21.31 -14.47 8.30
N PHE A 258 -20.57 -15.23 7.50
CA PHE A 258 -19.70 -14.78 6.40
C PHE A 258 -20.30 -15.17 5.03
N SER A 259 -21.61 -15.40 4.95
CA SER A 259 -22.28 -15.66 3.68
C SER A 259 -22.00 -14.54 2.67
N GLY A 260 -21.68 -14.92 1.43
CA GLY A 260 -21.34 -14.00 0.34
C GLY A 260 -20.01 -13.25 0.52
N CYS A 261 -19.27 -13.47 1.61
CA CYS A 261 -18.01 -12.76 1.85
C CYS A 261 -16.89 -13.24 0.93
N THR A 262 -15.91 -12.36 0.68
CA THR A 262 -14.64 -12.71 0.04
C THR A 262 -13.51 -12.36 0.99
N VAL A 263 -12.70 -13.36 1.32
CA VAL A 263 -11.60 -13.23 2.28
C VAL A 263 -10.35 -13.92 1.72
N HIS A 264 -9.17 -13.49 2.15
CA HIS A 264 -7.92 -14.10 1.73
C HIS A 264 -7.63 -15.37 2.53
N THR A 265 -6.72 -15.31 3.51
CA THR A 265 -6.43 -16.47 4.37
C THR A 265 -7.26 -16.39 5.63
N THR A 266 -7.76 -17.53 6.11
CA THR A 266 -8.56 -17.56 7.33
C THR A 266 -8.22 -18.76 8.21
N SER A 267 -7.96 -18.49 9.49
CA SER A 267 -7.79 -19.52 10.51
C SER A 267 -8.94 -19.48 11.51
N PHE A 268 -9.60 -20.62 11.67
CA PHE A 268 -10.56 -20.95 12.72
C PHE A 268 -10.08 -22.18 13.50
N ARG A 269 -8.77 -22.42 13.52
CA ARG A 269 -8.19 -23.60 14.17
C ARG A 269 -8.62 -23.66 15.63
N GLY A 270 -9.25 -24.75 16.04
CA GLY A 270 -9.77 -24.94 17.39
C GLY A 270 -10.88 -23.96 17.82
N ALA A 271 -11.47 -23.20 16.89
CA ALA A 271 -12.56 -22.28 17.19
C ALA A 271 -13.86 -23.04 17.49
N THR A 272 -14.74 -22.43 18.30
CA THR A 272 -16.09 -22.95 18.57
C THR A 272 -17.14 -22.03 17.98
N PHE A 273 -17.96 -22.54 17.08
CA PHE A 273 -19.11 -21.86 16.52
C PHE A 273 -20.35 -22.25 17.32
N THR A 274 -20.90 -21.28 18.04
CA THR A 274 -22.11 -21.42 18.84
C THR A 274 -23.31 -20.91 18.03
N GLY A 275 -24.34 -21.75 17.89
CA GLY A 275 -25.43 -21.51 16.93
C GLY A 275 -25.03 -21.80 15.48
N ASP A 276 -25.85 -21.35 14.54
CA ASP A 276 -25.66 -21.62 13.11
C ASP A 276 -24.52 -20.77 12.53
N ALA A 277 -23.63 -21.40 11.76
CA ALA A 277 -22.48 -20.76 11.12
C ALA A 277 -22.72 -20.65 9.61
N GLY A 278 -22.81 -19.42 9.11
CA GLY A 278 -23.06 -19.10 7.71
C GLY A 278 -21.76 -18.86 6.93
N PHE A 279 -21.53 -19.66 5.91
CA PHE A 279 -20.45 -19.54 4.92
C PHE A 279 -20.99 -19.75 3.50
N SER A 280 -22.30 -19.61 3.29
CA SER A 280 -22.90 -19.83 1.98
C SER A 280 -22.30 -18.87 0.95
N ARG A 281 -21.86 -19.38 -0.20
CA ARG A 281 -21.26 -18.60 -1.30
C ARG A 281 -20.05 -17.76 -0.89
N VAL A 282 -19.39 -18.07 0.23
CA VAL A 282 -18.15 -17.42 0.61
C VAL A 282 -17.04 -17.79 -0.38
N THR A 283 -16.12 -16.86 -0.65
CA THR A 283 -14.93 -17.11 -1.46
C THR A 283 -13.66 -16.92 -0.64
N PHE A 284 -12.95 -18.01 -0.37
CA PHE A 284 -11.61 -17.99 0.21
C PHE A 284 -10.56 -18.00 -0.91
N THR A 285 -9.96 -16.85 -1.16
CA THR A 285 -8.91 -16.70 -2.19
C THR A 285 -7.56 -17.28 -1.74
N GLY A 286 -7.35 -17.39 -0.43
CA GLY A 286 -6.19 -18.01 0.21
C GLY A 286 -6.49 -19.42 0.75
N SER A 287 -5.85 -19.75 1.88
CA SER A 287 -6.07 -21.01 2.59
C SER A 287 -7.05 -20.83 3.75
N LEU A 288 -7.83 -21.87 4.04
CA LEU A 288 -8.75 -21.93 5.16
C LEU A 288 -8.39 -23.09 6.10
N ASP A 289 -8.26 -22.81 7.40
CA ASP A 289 -7.99 -23.84 8.41
C ASP A 289 -9.07 -23.87 9.50
N PHE A 290 -9.91 -24.89 9.46
CA PHE A 290 -10.86 -25.28 10.51
C PHE A 290 -10.33 -26.46 11.34
N ALA A 291 -9.02 -26.73 11.37
CA ALA A 291 -8.50 -27.88 12.10
C ALA A 291 -8.90 -27.83 13.59
N GLY A 292 -9.57 -28.88 14.07
CA GLY A 292 -10.08 -28.95 15.45
C GLY A 292 -11.24 -28.00 15.77
N ALA A 293 -11.83 -27.31 14.79
CA ALA A 293 -12.99 -26.44 15.02
C ALA A 293 -14.23 -27.26 15.42
N THR A 294 -15.13 -26.67 16.20
CA THR A 294 -16.40 -27.29 16.61
C THR A 294 -17.57 -26.42 16.17
N PHE A 295 -18.53 -27.00 15.45
CA PHE A 295 -19.78 -26.36 15.03
C PHE A 295 -20.93 -26.96 15.83
N THR A 296 -21.54 -26.19 16.73
CA THR A 296 -22.61 -26.70 17.59
C THR A 296 -23.99 -26.62 16.93
N GLY A 297 -24.21 -25.63 16.07
CA GLY A 297 -25.40 -25.51 15.21
C GLY A 297 -25.13 -26.00 13.78
N ALA A 298 -26.03 -25.65 12.86
CA ALA A 298 -25.85 -25.97 11.45
C ALA A 298 -24.67 -25.17 10.85
N ALA A 299 -23.91 -25.78 9.95
CA ALA A 299 -22.81 -25.14 9.24
C ALA A 299 -23.10 -25.14 7.73
N ASP A 300 -23.40 -23.97 7.19
CA ASP A 300 -23.77 -23.78 5.78
C ASP A 300 -22.57 -23.31 4.97
N PHE A 301 -22.01 -24.19 4.14
CA PHE A 301 -20.97 -23.90 3.15
C PHE A 301 -21.51 -24.02 1.72
N ALA A 302 -22.83 -23.94 1.51
CA ALA A 302 -23.44 -24.15 0.21
C ALA A 302 -22.94 -23.13 -0.81
N GLY A 303 -22.44 -23.61 -1.96
CA GLY A 303 -21.87 -22.78 -3.01
C GLY A 303 -20.55 -22.09 -2.66
N ALA A 304 -19.92 -22.42 -1.52
CA ALA A 304 -18.64 -21.83 -1.12
C ALA A 304 -17.50 -22.23 -2.07
N THR A 305 -16.58 -21.31 -2.32
CA THR A 305 -15.35 -21.56 -3.09
C THR A 305 -14.14 -21.53 -2.18
N PHE A 306 -13.40 -22.63 -2.17
CA PHE A 306 -12.19 -22.81 -1.38
C PHE A 306 -10.96 -22.91 -2.28
N GLY A 307 -9.95 -22.11 -1.99
CA GLY A 307 -8.57 -22.31 -2.46
C GLY A 307 -8.06 -23.67 -1.99
N GLY A 308 -7.45 -23.69 -0.79
CA GLY A 308 -7.16 -24.92 -0.05
C GLY A 308 -7.85 -24.88 1.31
N ALA A 309 -8.38 -26.02 1.77
CA ALA A 309 -9.15 -26.07 3.01
C ALA A 309 -8.76 -27.27 3.89
N SER A 310 -8.67 -27.03 5.19
CA SER A 310 -8.43 -28.05 6.21
C SER A 310 -9.60 -28.07 7.18
N PHE A 311 -10.27 -29.20 7.28
CA PHE A 311 -11.27 -29.54 8.29
C PHE A 311 -10.76 -30.69 9.17
N ARG A 312 -9.44 -30.84 9.27
CA ARG A 312 -8.83 -31.96 10.02
C ARG A 312 -9.31 -31.94 11.46
N GLN A 313 -9.87 -33.06 11.94
CA GLN A 313 -10.39 -33.17 13.31
C GLN A 313 -11.48 -32.13 13.66
N ALA A 314 -12.10 -31.49 12.66
CA ALA A 314 -13.25 -30.64 12.91
C ALA A 314 -14.45 -31.49 13.35
N THR A 315 -15.29 -30.95 14.23
CA THR A 315 -16.50 -31.60 14.73
C THR A 315 -17.72 -30.78 14.33
N PHE A 316 -18.62 -31.39 13.56
CA PHE A 316 -19.92 -30.84 13.21
C PHE A 316 -20.98 -31.58 14.02
N ILE A 317 -21.63 -30.86 14.94
CA ILE A 317 -22.69 -31.41 15.78
C ILE A 317 -24.02 -31.32 15.04
N GLY A 318 -24.37 -30.14 14.53
CA GLY A 318 -25.52 -29.96 13.64
C GLY A 318 -25.19 -30.32 12.19
N ASP A 319 -26.19 -30.14 11.32
CA ASP A 319 -26.07 -30.40 9.88
C ASP A 319 -24.91 -29.62 9.25
N ALA A 320 -24.22 -30.24 8.31
CA ALA A 320 -23.16 -29.58 7.53
C ALA A 320 -23.48 -29.64 6.03
N ASP A 321 -23.68 -28.48 5.42
CA ASP A 321 -24.05 -28.37 4.00
C ASP A 321 -22.84 -27.88 3.18
N PHE A 322 -22.35 -28.71 2.26
CA PHE A 322 -21.32 -28.37 1.28
C PHE A 322 -21.87 -28.47 -0.16
N ASP A 323 -23.19 -28.41 -0.33
CA ASP A 323 -23.83 -28.54 -1.63
C ASP A 323 -23.31 -27.44 -2.57
N ARG A 324 -22.95 -27.85 -3.80
CA ARG A 324 -22.39 -26.97 -4.85
C ARG A 324 -21.10 -26.24 -4.44
N ALA A 325 -20.45 -26.63 -3.34
CA ALA A 325 -19.16 -26.06 -2.98
C ALA A 325 -18.08 -26.50 -3.98
N THR A 326 -17.04 -25.68 -4.13
CA THR A 326 -15.90 -25.93 -5.03
C THR A 326 -14.58 -25.84 -4.26
N PHE A 327 -13.83 -26.94 -4.23
CA PHE A 327 -12.47 -27.01 -3.69
C PHE A 327 -11.47 -27.00 -4.85
N THR A 328 -10.84 -25.86 -5.10
CA THR A 328 -9.93 -25.66 -6.25
C THR A 328 -8.56 -26.32 -6.04
N ARG A 329 -8.12 -26.48 -4.79
CA ARG A 329 -6.91 -27.23 -4.37
C ARG A 329 -7.31 -28.33 -3.39
N GLN A 330 -6.31 -28.90 -2.71
CA GLN A 330 -6.52 -30.00 -1.77
C GLN A 330 -7.46 -29.61 -0.62
N VAL A 331 -8.36 -30.52 -0.27
CA VAL A 331 -9.18 -30.46 0.94
C VAL A 331 -8.89 -31.63 1.86
N ASN A 332 -8.84 -31.36 3.17
CA ASN A 332 -8.51 -32.37 4.18
C ASN A 332 -9.57 -32.44 5.29
N PHE A 333 -10.41 -33.46 5.25
CA PHE A 333 -11.37 -33.85 6.29
C PHE A 333 -10.84 -34.98 7.20
N ALA A 334 -9.53 -35.22 7.24
CA ALA A 334 -9.00 -36.35 7.99
C ALA A 334 -9.35 -36.26 9.49
N GLY A 335 -9.96 -37.31 10.02
CA GLY A 335 -10.43 -37.36 11.41
C GLY A 335 -11.59 -36.42 11.74
N ALA A 336 -12.21 -35.76 10.75
CA ALA A 336 -13.40 -34.94 10.98
C ALA A 336 -14.58 -35.81 11.45
N THR A 337 -15.43 -35.28 12.30
CA THR A 337 -16.63 -35.96 12.81
C THR A 337 -17.87 -35.17 12.42
N PHE A 338 -18.81 -35.83 11.74
CA PHE A 338 -20.12 -35.30 11.37
C PHE A 338 -21.18 -36.07 12.14
N THR A 339 -21.81 -35.39 13.09
CA THR A 339 -22.75 -36.01 14.03
C THR A 339 -24.14 -36.15 13.41
N ASP A 340 -24.64 -35.05 12.85
CA ASP A 340 -25.89 -35.01 12.07
C ASP A 340 -25.63 -35.17 10.56
N ASP A 341 -26.59 -34.78 9.72
CA ASP A 341 -26.55 -35.03 8.28
C ASP A 341 -25.49 -34.14 7.60
N VAL A 342 -24.81 -34.69 6.60
CA VAL A 342 -23.86 -33.94 5.77
C VAL A 342 -24.15 -34.09 4.29
N TYR A 343 -24.15 -32.97 3.59
CA TYR A 343 -24.49 -32.90 2.17
C TYR A 343 -23.30 -32.38 1.36
N PHE A 344 -22.96 -33.11 0.31
CA PHE A 344 -21.90 -32.82 -0.66
C PHE A 344 -22.47 -32.95 -2.08
N ASN A 345 -23.74 -32.60 -2.28
CA ASN A 345 -24.40 -32.71 -3.57
C ASN A 345 -23.82 -31.68 -4.53
N GLU A 346 -23.57 -32.07 -5.78
CA GLU A 346 -22.99 -31.23 -6.82
C GLU A 346 -21.66 -30.55 -6.41
N VAL A 347 -20.96 -31.07 -5.39
CA VAL A 347 -19.67 -30.55 -4.94
C VAL A 347 -18.59 -30.86 -5.99
N THR A 348 -17.64 -29.95 -6.18
CA THR A 348 -16.46 -30.17 -7.04
C THR A 348 -15.18 -30.20 -6.22
N PHE A 349 -14.50 -31.35 -6.20
CA PHE A 349 -13.15 -31.50 -5.69
C PHE A 349 -12.14 -31.48 -6.86
N ALA A 350 -11.59 -30.28 -7.13
CA ALA A 350 -10.59 -30.07 -8.18
C ALA A 350 -9.18 -30.58 -7.77
N GLY A 351 -8.89 -30.52 -6.46
CA GLY A 351 -7.70 -31.12 -5.85
C GLY A 351 -7.96 -32.49 -5.22
N ASN A 352 -6.97 -33.00 -4.50
CA ASN A 352 -7.14 -34.23 -3.72
C ASN A 352 -8.14 -34.00 -2.57
N ALA A 353 -9.05 -34.94 -2.36
CA ALA A 353 -9.99 -34.92 -1.24
C ALA A 353 -9.66 -36.04 -0.25
N VAL A 354 -9.29 -35.68 0.98
CA VAL A 354 -8.86 -36.62 2.00
C VAL A 354 -9.91 -36.72 3.11
N PHE A 355 -10.57 -37.86 3.22
CA PHE A 355 -11.54 -38.21 4.26
C PHE A 355 -11.01 -39.28 5.22
N GLY A 356 -9.70 -39.54 5.22
CA GLY A 356 -9.12 -40.63 6.00
C GLY A 356 -9.41 -40.50 7.50
N GLY A 357 -10.02 -41.52 8.11
CA GLY A 357 -10.42 -41.49 9.52
C GLY A 357 -11.63 -40.59 9.83
N ALA A 358 -12.28 -39.98 8.83
CA ALA A 358 -13.48 -39.19 9.05
C ALA A 358 -14.64 -40.08 9.54
N THR A 359 -15.47 -39.59 10.44
CA THR A 359 -16.62 -40.31 10.99
C THR A 359 -17.91 -39.60 10.61
N PHE A 360 -18.84 -40.34 10.03
CA PHE A 360 -20.16 -39.86 9.62
C PHE A 360 -21.22 -40.69 10.36
N THR A 361 -22.02 -40.07 11.22
CA THR A 361 -23.09 -40.76 11.95
C THR A 361 -24.48 -40.49 11.40
N GLY A 362 -24.75 -39.29 10.90
CA GLY A 362 -25.98 -38.92 10.18
C GLY A 362 -25.96 -39.38 8.71
N LYS A 363 -26.92 -38.91 7.90
CA LYS A 363 -26.95 -39.18 6.46
C LYS A 363 -25.78 -38.52 5.76
N VAL A 364 -25.30 -39.14 4.68
CA VAL A 364 -24.25 -38.55 3.84
C VAL A 364 -24.64 -38.66 2.37
N ALA A 365 -24.65 -37.52 1.67
CA ALA A 365 -25.01 -37.46 0.25
C ALA A 365 -23.89 -36.83 -0.57
N PHE A 366 -23.49 -37.50 -1.66
CA PHE A 366 -22.55 -37.00 -2.67
C PHE A 366 -23.22 -36.98 -4.05
N ILE A 367 -24.50 -36.62 -4.11
CA ILE A 367 -25.29 -36.73 -5.35
C ILE A 367 -24.71 -35.77 -6.40
N GLY A 368 -24.24 -36.28 -7.53
CA GLY A 368 -23.61 -35.47 -8.58
C GLY A 368 -22.24 -34.90 -8.21
N ALA A 369 -21.60 -35.37 -7.13
CA ALA A 369 -20.28 -34.91 -6.72
C ALA A 369 -19.20 -35.27 -7.76
N ALA A 370 -18.24 -34.37 -7.98
CA ALA A 370 -17.14 -34.56 -8.92
C ALA A 370 -15.78 -34.60 -8.21
N PHE A 371 -15.12 -35.76 -8.24
CA PHE A 371 -13.75 -35.97 -7.76
C PHE A 371 -12.80 -36.04 -8.95
N THR A 372 -12.15 -34.91 -9.27
CA THR A 372 -11.33 -34.78 -10.50
C THR A 372 -9.89 -35.29 -10.33
N ARG A 373 -9.43 -35.46 -9.08
CA ARG A 373 -8.13 -36.01 -8.72
C ARG A 373 -8.34 -37.24 -7.80
N GLY A 374 -7.44 -37.46 -6.84
CA GLY A 374 -7.57 -38.57 -5.89
C GLY A 374 -8.56 -38.27 -4.77
N ALA A 375 -9.37 -39.25 -4.42
CA ALA A 375 -10.20 -39.25 -3.21
C ALA A 375 -9.75 -40.38 -2.29
N VAL A 376 -9.52 -40.08 -1.01
CA VAL A 376 -9.01 -41.05 -0.02
C VAL A 376 -9.99 -41.19 1.12
N PHE A 377 -10.57 -42.37 1.29
CA PHE A 377 -11.52 -42.70 2.37
C PHE A 377 -10.97 -43.72 3.38
N ARG A 378 -9.66 -43.96 3.37
CA ARG A 378 -9.03 -44.98 4.22
C ARG A 378 -9.33 -44.74 5.70
N GLY A 379 -10.00 -45.70 6.33
CA GLY A 379 -10.39 -45.61 7.75
C GLY A 379 -11.56 -44.65 8.03
N ALA A 380 -12.19 -44.09 7.00
CA ALA A 380 -13.43 -43.35 7.17
C ALA A 380 -14.56 -44.31 7.60
N THR A 381 -15.38 -43.86 8.54
CA THR A 381 -16.57 -44.59 9.00
C THR A 381 -17.79 -43.95 8.38
N LEU A 382 -18.37 -44.62 7.38
CA LEU A 382 -19.64 -44.20 6.77
C LEU A 382 -20.83 -44.73 7.57
N PRO A 383 -22.00 -44.09 7.44
CA PRO A 383 -23.22 -44.56 8.10
C PRO A 383 -23.61 -45.92 7.52
N SER A 384 -23.26 -47.02 8.19
CA SER A 384 -23.71 -48.37 7.82
C SER A 384 -23.89 -49.31 9.02
N THR A 385 -25.09 -49.91 9.06
CA THR A 385 -25.52 -51.10 9.81
C THR A 385 -25.31 -51.15 11.33
N ARG A 386 -26.29 -50.64 12.09
CA ARG A 386 -26.73 -51.32 13.32
C ARG A 386 -27.91 -52.28 13.11
N TYR A 387 -28.30 -52.57 11.86
CA TYR A 387 -29.23 -53.64 11.53
C TYR A 387 -28.79 -54.41 10.29
N ALA A 388 -28.88 -55.73 10.37
CA ALA A 388 -28.31 -56.71 9.45
C ALA A 388 -29.13 -56.87 8.15
N ASP A 389 -28.50 -56.70 7.00
CA ASP A 389 -28.38 -57.70 5.93
C ASP A 389 -27.34 -57.21 4.92
N ARG A 390 -26.45 -58.10 4.51
CA ARG A 390 -25.16 -57.84 3.87
C ARG A 390 -25.26 -57.60 2.35
N LYS A 391 -26.44 -57.21 1.85
CA LYS A 391 -26.74 -57.21 0.41
C LYS A 391 -27.42 -55.94 -0.13
N THR A 392 -27.80 -55.00 0.71
CA THR A 392 -28.33 -53.69 0.29
C THR A 392 -27.39 -52.59 0.77
N PRO A 393 -26.94 -51.68 -0.12
CA PRO A 393 -26.23 -50.50 0.36
C PRO A 393 -27.13 -49.68 1.28
N SER A 394 -26.51 -49.01 2.23
CA SER A 394 -27.20 -48.24 3.27
C SER A 394 -28.15 -47.21 2.63
N PRO A 395 -29.41 -47.06 3.09
CA PRO A 395 -30.32 -46.02 2.59
C PRO A 395 -29.84 -44.59 2.86
N TRP A 396 -28.82 -44.43 3.72
CA TRP A 396 -28.33 -43.15 4.24
C TRP A 396 -27.08 -42.62 3.55
N THR A 397 -26.29 -43.47 2.88
CA THR A 397 -25.16 -43.04 2.03
C THR A 397 -25.62 -43.02 0.58
N ARG A 398 -25.63 -41.86 -0.07
CA ARG A 398 -26.02 -41.70 -1.48
C ARG A 398 -24.85 -41.22 -2.33
N LEU A 399 -24.50 -41.96 -3.37
CA LEU A 399 -23.43 -41.63 -4.35
C LEU A 399 -23.97 -41.46 -5.78
N GLU A 400 -25.27 -41.20 -5.92
CA GLU A 400 -25.94 -41.12 -7.23
C GLU A 400 -25.27 -40.08 -8.13
N GLY A 401 -24.82 -40.48 -9.32
CA GLY A 401 -24.16 -39.58 -10.26
C GLY A 401 -22.77 -39.08 -9.83
N ALA A 402 -22.20 -39.57 -8.72
CA ALA A 402 -20.85 -39.21 -8.28
C ALA A 402 -19.78 -39.72 -9.25
N ARG A 403 -18.81 -38.87 -9.59
CA ARG A 403 -17.77 -39.14 -10.60
C ARG A 403 -16.38 -39.16 -9.96
N PHE A 404 -15.61 -40.22 -10.20
CA PHE A 404 -14.24 -40.37 -9.69
C PHE A 404 -13.25 -40.55 -10.84
N ALA A 405 -12.38 -39.56 -11.06
CA ALA A 405 -11.40 -39.60 -12.15
C ALA A 405 -10.37 -40.74 -11.99
N GLY A 406 -10.02 -41.11 -10.75
CA GLY A 406 -9.13 -42.22 -10.43
C GLY A 406 -9.81 -43.58 -10.30
N GLY A 407 -11.10 -43.68 -10.66
CA GLY A 407 -11.95 -44.83 -10.35
C GLY A 407 -12.55 -44.76 -8.93
N VAL A 408 -13.57 -45.59 -8.68
CA VAL A 408 -14.26 -45.63 -7.39
C VAL A 408 -13.29 -46.15 -6.32
N PRO A 409 -13.07 -45.42 -5.20
CA PRO A 409 -12.28 -45.91 -4.07
C PRO A 409 -12.80 -47.26 -3.58
N ALA A 410 -11.91 -48.19 -3.21
CA ALA A 410 -12.30 -49.52 -2.78
C ALA A 410 -13.24 -49.49 -1.56
N GLU A 411 -13.06 -48.49 -0.69
CA GLU A 411 -13.90 -48.23 0.48
C GLU A 411 -15.34 -47.85 0.12
N LEU A 412 -15.58 -47.33 -1.10
CA LEU A 412 -16.88 -46.89 -1.59
C LEU A 412 -17.55 -47.87 -2.57
N ALA A 413 -16.83 -48.89 -3.04
CA ALA A 413 -17.31 -49.80 -4.09
C ALA A 413 -18.66 -50.45 -3.77
N GLY A 414 -18.94 -50.75 -2.49
CA GLY A 414 -20.21 -51.34 -2.05
C GLY A 414 -21.43 -50.39 -2.09
N PHE A 415 -21.22 -49.08 -2.16
CA PHE A 415 -22.28 -48.07 -2.18
C PHE A 415 -22.68 -47.63 -3.59
N MET A 416 -21.84 -47.92 -4.59
CA MET A 416 -22.09 -47.56 -6.00
C MET A 416 -23.07 -48.50 -6.71
N SER A 417 -23.29 -49.72 -6.21
CA SER A 417 -24.03 -50.77 -6.96
C SER A 417 -25.55 -50.77 -6.77
N ALA A 418 -26.14 -49.81 -6.05
CA ALA A 418 -27.60 -49.67 -5.95
C ALA A 418 -28.21 -48.63 -6.87
N SER A 419 -27.42 -47.77 -7.50
CA SER A 419 -27.90 -46.88 -8.55
C SER A 419 -27.66 -47.58 -9.88
N GLY A 420 -28.71 -48.16 -10.45
CA GLY A 420 -28.65 -48.83 -11.74
C GLY A 420 -28.15 -47.89 -12.83
N GLU A 421 -27.01 -48.24 -13.43
CA GLU A 421 -26.67 -47.83 -14.79
C GLU A 421 -25.83 -48.95 -15.42
N GLU A 422 -26.30 -49.41 -16.58
CA GLU A 422 -25.70 -50.47 -17.36
C GLU A 422 -24.23 -50.13 -17.69
N ALA A 423 -23.35 -51.07 -17.36
CA ALA A 423 -22.02 -51.10 -17.94
C ALA A 423 -22.17 -51.18 -19.46
N VAL A 424 -21.94 -50.06 -20.16
CA VAL A 424 -21.68 -50.05 -21.60
C VAL A 424 -20.44 -50.91 -21.82
N LYS A 425 -20.67 -52.18 -22.18
CA LYS A 425 -19.65 -53.09 -22.66
C LYS A 425 -19.00 -52.44 -23.87
N GLY A 426 -17.73 -52.08 -23.72
CA GLY A 426 -16.87 -51.72 -24.84
C GLY A 426 -16.89 -52.86 -25.86
N THR A 427 -17.40 -52.54 -27.05
CA THR A 427 -17.27 -53.38 -28.24
C THR A 427 -15.80 -53.44 -28.61
N VAL A 428 -15.22 -54.64 -28.53
CA VAL A 428 -13.95 -54.97 -29.18
C VAL A 428 -14.22 -55.07 -30.68
N PRO A 429 -13.47 -54.39 -31.57
CA PRO A 429 -13.49 -54.70 -32.98
C PRO A 429 -12.56 -55.90 -33.22
N GLY A 430 -13.15 -57.05 -33.55
CA GLY A 430 -12.44 -58.24 -34.02
C GLY A 430 -12.83 -58.53 -35.46
N SER A 431 -11.78 -58.78 -36.27
CA SER A 431 -11.68 -59.17 -37.69
C SER A 431 -12.09 -58.16 -38.74
#